data_AF-A0A9P6GYC0-F1
#
_entry.id   AF-A0A9P6GYC0-F1
#
_cell.length_a   1.000
_cell.length_b   1.000
_cell.length_c   1.000
_cell.angle_alpha   90.00
_cell.angle_beta   90.00
_cell.angle_gamma   90.00
#
_symmetry.space_group_name_H-M   'P 1'
#
loop_
_entity.id
_entity.type
_entity.pdbx_description
1 polymer ?
#
loop_
_entity_poly.entity_id
_entity_poly.type
_entity_poly.pdbx_seq_one_letter_code
_entity_poly.pdbx_strand_id
1 'polypeptide(L)'
;MKIKSWPLPPLREVYKEPEIPTEFRIFGIDYLNTNKIIPKDIPTVQFDPKAISSMVKDSYGKYLEILSDLNDENVEEIRKIHLEINEELNKSKEAEVDFELKRLKNEKNREINKMLEDLENEINKFEM
;
A
#
# COMPACT_ATOMS: atom_id res chain seq x y z
N MET A 1 26.69 47.11 1.29
CA MET A 1 27.56 45.91 1.31
C MET A 1 26.99 44.89 0.34
N LYS A 2 27.77 44.40 -0.63
CA LYS A 2 27.36 43.32 -1.54
C LYS A 2 27.95 42.02 -1.01
N ILE A 3 27.11 41.03 -0.69
CA ILE A 3 27.54 39.70 -0.27
C ILE A 3 28.18 39.04 -1.50
N LYS A 4 29.49 38.77 -1.45
CA LYS A 4 30.27 38.22 -2.59
C LYS A 4 30.15 36.71 -2.73
N SER A 5 29.78 36.00 -1.66
CA SER A 5 29.50 34.57 -1.68
C SER A 5 28.79 34.17 -0.38
N TRP A 6 28.09 33.04 -0.42
CA TRP A 6 27.56 32.42 0.78
C TRP A 6 28.72 31.99 1.70
N PRO A 7 28.55 32.10 3.03
CA PRO A 7 29.53 31.55 3.96
C PRO A 7 29.67 30.05 3.72
N LEU A 8 30.91 29.56 3.73
CA LEU A 8 31.15 28.12 3.64
C LEU A 8 30.48 27.43 4.82
N PRO A 9 29.77 26.31 4.59
CA PRO A 9 29.18 25.55 5.69
C PRO A 9 30.29 25.08 6.64
N PRO A 10 30.00 24.99 7.94
CA PRO A 10 30.99 24.54 8.93
C PRO A 10 31.46 23.12 8.57
N LEU A 11 32.75 22.98 8.32
CA LEU A 11 33.40 21.69 8.10
C LEU A 11 33.42 20.95 9.44
N ARG A 12 32.60 19.91 9.60
CA ARG A 12 32.70 19.01 10.75
C ARG A 12 33.94 18.13 10.56
N GLU A 13 34.89 18.17 11.49
CA GLU A 13 36.13 17.35 11.47
C GLU A 13 35.83 15.84 11.55
N VAL A 14 34.67 15.48 12.10
CA VAL A 14 34.18 14.10 12.18
C VAL A 14 32.72 14.06 11.72
N TYR A 15 32.47 13.40 10.60
CA TYR A 15 31.11 13.08 10.16
C TYR A 15 30.60 11.90 11.00
N LYS A 16 29.76 12.17 11.99
CA LYS A 16 28.97 11.14 12.67
C LYS A 16 27.64 11.03 11.92
N GLU A 17 27.38 9.87 11.32
CA GLU A 17 26.05 9.54 10.82
C GLU A 17 25.05 9.67 11.97
N PRO A 18 23.91 10.35 11.76
CA PRO A 18 22.89 10.44 12.79
C PRO A 18 22.28 9.06 13.04
N GLU A 19 22.23 8.65 14.31
CA GLU A 19 21.50 7.45 14.71
C GLU A 19 20.01 7.67 14.48
N ILE A 20 19.36 6.75 13.78
CA ILE A 20 17.91 6.82 13.55
C ILE A 20 17.22 6.52 14.89
N PRO A 21 16.42 7.46 15.43
CA PRO A 21 15.77 7.25 16.71
C PRO A 21 14.78 6.09 16.65
N THR A 22 14.72 5.32 17.72
CA THR A 22 13.78 4.20 17.90
C THR A 22 12.35 4.69 18.11
N GLU A 23 12.17 5.93 18.54
CA GLU A 23 10.87 6.56 18.76
C GLU A 23 10.91 7.98 18.21
N PHE A 24 9.96 8.35 17.36
CA PHE A 24 9.90 9.70 16.82
C PHE A 24 8.46 10.16 16.64
N ARG A 25 8.26 11.48 16.77
CA ARG A 25 6.93 12.09 16.68
C ARG A 25 6.83 12.91 15.40
N ILE A 26 5.93 12.54 14.50
CA ILE A 26 5.63 13.33 13.29
C ILE A 26 4.20 13.86 13.39
N PHE A 27 4.02 15.18 13.28
CA PHE A 27 2.71 15.85 13.34
C PHE A 27 1.83 15.46 14.54
N GLY A 28 2.46 15.20 15.69
CA GLY A 28 1.74 14.85 16.91
C GLY A 28 1.44 13.37 17.09
N ILE A 29 1.72 12.54 16.07
CA ILE A 29 1.57 11.08 16.08
C ILE A 29 2.90 10.45 16.49
N ASP A 30 2.86 9.56 17.48
CA ASP A 30 4.04 8.86 18.00
C ASP A 30 4.31 7.59 17.18
N TYR A 31 5.52 7.45 16.65
CA TYR A 31 5.96 6.30 15.84
C TYR A 31 7.06 5.53 16.57
N LEU A 32 6.93 4.20 16.60
CA LEU A 32 7.95 3.29 17.10
C LEU A 32 8.68 2.66 15.92
N ASN A 33 9.96 2.98 15.76
CA ASN A 33 10.88 2.37 14.81
C ASN A 33 11.44 1.07 15.40
N THR A 34 10.55 0.11 15.64
CA THR A 34 10.99 -1.30 15.68
C THR A 34 11.03 -1.77 14.23
N ASN A 35 11.97 -2.64 13.86
CA ASN A 35 12.09 -3.25 12.51
C ASN A 35 10.84 -4.06 12.06
N LYS A 36 9.71 -3.88 12.73
CA LYS A 36 8.40 -4.33 12.33
C LYS A 36 7.64 -3.11 11.86
N ILE A 37 7.25 -3.18 10.58
CA ILE A 37 6.09 -2.51 9.98
C ILE A 37 5.20 -1.95 11.09
N ILE A 38 5.07 -0.62 11.10
CA ILE A 38 4.15 0.18 11.93
C ILE A 38 3.04 -0.71 12.49
N PRO A 39 2.85 -0.80 13.83
CA PRO A 39 1.83 -1.67 14.41
C PRO A 39 0.53 -1.39 13.66
N LYS A 40 0.08 -2.41 12.91
CA LYS A 40 -1.16 -2.30 12.16
C LYS A 40 -2.24 -2.27 13.22
N ASP A 41 -2.89 -1.12 13.36
CA ASP A 41 -4.08 -0.98 14.20
C ASP A 41 -5.20 -1.94 13.74
N ILE A 42 -5.08 -2.48 12.53
CA ILE A 42 -6.05 -3.37 11.91
C ILE A 42 -5.43 -4.76 11.75
N PRO A 43 -5.91 -5.79 12.46
CA PRO A 43 -5.48 -7.16 12.23
C PRO A 43 -5.84 -7.58 10.80
N THR A 44 -4.87 -8.14 10.09
CA THR A 44 -5.07 -8.67 8.73
C THR A 44 -5.95 -9.91 8.82
N VAL A 45 -7.18 -9.80 8.34
CA VAL A 45 -8.13 -10.92 8.27
C VAL A 45 -8.31 -11.33 6.81
N GLN A 46 -8.63 -12.60 6.61
CA GLN A 46 -8.94 -13.15 5.30
C GLN A 46 -10.15 -12.42 4.69
N PHE A 47 -9.97 -11.86 3.49
CA PHE A 47 -11.00 -11.12 2.76
C PHE A 47 -12.24 -11.99 2.52
N ASP A 48 -13.41 -11.56 3.00
CA ASP A 48 -14.69 -12.21 2.68
C ASP A 48 -15.46 -11.46 1.57
N PRO A 49 -15.39 -11.91 0.31
CA PRO A 49 -16.11 -11.28 -0.79
C PRO A 49 -17.64 -11.35 -0.63
N LYS A 50 -18.16 -12.33 0.13
CA LYS A 50 -19.61 -12.44 0.36
C LYS A 50 -20.10 -11.35 1.31
N ALA A 51 -19.33 -11.02 2.34
CA ALA A 51 -19.63 -9.95 3.27
C ALA A 51 -19.75 -8.60 2.54
N ILE A 52 -18.77 -8.27 1.68
CA ILE A 52 -18.83 -7.03 0.88
C ILE A 52 -20.03 -7.03 -0.07
N SER A 53 -20.31 -8.16 -0.74
CA SER A 53 -21.48 -8.24 -1.63
C SER A 53 -22.79 -8.01 -0.88
N SER A 54 -22.91 -8.47 0.36
CA SER A 54 -24.07 -8.17 1.21
C SER A 54 -24.15 -6.68 1.53
N MET A 55 -23.06 -6.09 2.03
CA MET A 55 -23.01 -4.66 2.38
C MET A 55 -23.36 -3.75 1.19
N VAL A 56 -22.91 -4.09 -0.01
CA VAL A 56 -23.25 -3.34 -1.23
C VAL A 56 -24.74 -3.42 -1.56
N LYS A 57 -25.37 -4.61 -1.39
CA LYS A 57 -26.82 -4.77 -1.58
C LYS A 57 -27.60 -3.99 -0.53
N ASP A 58 -27.13 -4.00 0.71
CA ASP A 58 -27.78 -3.29 1.82
C ASP A 58 -27.69 -1.77 1.62
N SER A 59 -26.53 -1.25 1.18
CA SER A 59 -26.36 0.16 0.79
C SER A 59 -27.29 0.53 -0.37
N TYR A 60 -27.38 -0.32 -1.40
CA TYR A 60 -28.27 -0.08 -2.54
C TYR A 60 -29.75 -0.08 -2.15
N GLY A 61 -30.17 -0.99 -1.27
CA GLY A 61 -31.53 -1.03 -0.74
C GLY A 61 -31.91 0.27 -0.02
N LYS A 62 -31.04 0.73 0.90
CA LYS A 62 -31.24 2.00 1.62
C LYS A 62 -31.21 3.21 0.70
N TYR A 63 -30.43 3.15 -0.38
CA TYR A 63 -30.42 4.22 -1.38
C TYR A 63 -31.77 4.34 -2.11
N LEU A 64 -32.41 3.20 -2.44
CA LEU A 64 -33.76 3.21 -3.01
C LEU A 64 -34.81 3.74 -2.02
N GLU A 65 -34.63 3.46 -0.73
CA GLU A 65 -35.51 3.98 0.33
C GLU A 65 -35.38 5.51 0.44
N ILE A 66 -34.17 6.08 0.37
CA ILE A 66 -33.95 7.54 0.34
C ILE A 66 -34.65 8.21 -0.84
N LEU A 67 -34.64 7.56 -2.02
CA LEU A 67 -35.33 8.08 -3.20
C LEU A 67 -36.86 8.10 -3.03
N SER A 68 -37.40 7.29 -2.11
CA SER A 68 -38.83 7.14 -1.88
C SER A 68 -39.30 8.02 -0.73
N ASP A 69 -38.66 7.90 0.44
CA ASP A 69 -38.88 8.71 1.63
C ASP A 69 -37.54 9.36 1.98
N LEU A 70 -37.47 10.68 1.85
CA LEU A 70 -36.27 11.50 2.01
C LEU A 70 -35.85 11.58 3.50
N ASN A 71 -35.45 10.44 4.06
CA ASN A 71 -35.16 10.23 5.46
C ASN A 71 -33.65 10.31 5.72
N ASP A 72 -33.23 11.28 6.54
CA ASP A 72 -31.83 11.56 6.85
C ASP A 72 -31.13 10.39 7.60
N GLU A 73 -31.88 9.56 8.33
CA GLU A 73 -31.32 8.38 9.00
C GLU A 73 -30.72 7.37 8.01
N ASN A 74 -31.38 7.16 6.86
CA ASN A 74 -30.89 6.25 5.84
C ASN A 74 -29.57 6.73 5.21
N VAL A 75 -29.34 8.04 5.17
CA VAL A 75 -28.09 8.64 4.67
C VAL A 75 -26.92 8.29 5.60
N GLU A 76 -27.11 8.44 6.91
CA GLU A 76 -26.08 8.10 7.90
C GLU A 76 -25.81 6.59 7.95
N GLU A 77 -26.83 5.76 7.75
CA GLU A 77 -26.64 4.32 7.65
C GLU A 77 -25.86 3.91 6.40
N ILE A 78 -26.13 4.52 5.24
CA ILE A 78 -25.33 4.30 4.03
C ILE A 78 -23.88 4.71 4.27
N ARG A 79 -23.66 5.86 4.91
CA ARG A 79 -22.32 6.33 5.25
C ARG A 79 -21.57 5.32 6.12
N LYS A 80 -22.24 4.76 7.13
CA LYS A 80 -21.68 3.71 7.98
C LYS A 80 -21.31 2.46 7.18
N ILE A 81 -22.20 1.99 6.30
CA ILE A 81 -21.93 0.84 5.43
C ILE A 81 -20.69 1.10 4.55
N HIS A 82 -20.54 2.28 3.97
CA HIS A 82 -19.35 2.62 3.17
C HIS A 82 -18.06 2.66 3.99
N LEU A 83 -18.12 3.09 5.26
CA LEU A 83 -16.97 3.01 6.16
C LEU A 83 -16.59 1.55 6.46
N GLU A 84 -17.56 0.70 6.76
CA GLU A 84 -17.35 -0.73 6.99
C GLU A 84 -16.78 -1.45 5.76
N ILE A 85 -17.26 -1.11 4.55
CA ILE A 85 -16.68 -1.62 3.29
C ILE A 85 -15.20 -1.20 3.16
N ASN A 86 -14.88 0.06 3.46
CA ASN A 86 -13.50 0.54 3.39
C ASN A 86 -12.59 -0.14 4.41
N GLU A 87 -13.08 -0.40 5.62
CA GLU A 87 -12.34 -1.16 6.62
C GLU A 87 -12.07 -2.59 6.15
N GLU A 88 -13.07 -3.26 5.57
CA GLU A 88 -12.94 -4.63 5.06
C GLU A 88 -11.97 -4.72 3.87
N LEU A 89 -11.99 -3.74 2.97
CA LEU A 89 -11.01 -3.61 1.89
C LEU A 89 -9.59 -3.34 2.41
N ASN A 90 -9.46 -2.52 3.46
CA ASN A 90 -8.15 -2.24 4.04
C ASN A 90 -7.52 -3.48 4.70
N LYS A 91 -8.33 -4.39 5.26
CA LYS A 91 -7.85 -5.67 5.81
C LYS A 91 -7.20 -6.57 4.76
N SER A 92 -7.67 -6.52 3.51
CA SER A 92 -7.18 -7.40 2.42
C SER A 92 -5.95 -6.87 1.68
N LYS A 93 -5.56 -5.62 1.93
CA LYS A 93 -4.49 -4.91 1.21
C LYS A 93 -3.12 -5.61 1.32
N GLU A 94 -2.81 -6.28 2.42
CA GLU A 94 -1.57 -7.09 2.52
C GLU A 94 -1.57 -8.29 1.58
N ALA A 95 -2.69 -9.01 1.52
CA ALA A 95 -2.82 -10.17 0.65
C ALA A 95 -2.70 -9.78 -0.82
N GLU A 96 -3.18 -8.59 -1.19
CA GLU A 96 -3.02 -8.02 -2.53
C GLU A 96 -1.54 -7.70 -2.84
N VAL A 97 -0.81 -7.10 -1.88
CA VAL A 97 0.63 -6.83 -2.02
C VAL A 97 1.42 -8.13 -2.22
N ASP A 98 1.15 -9.15 -1.41
CA ASP A 98 1.82 -10.45 -1.51
C ASP A 98 1.53 -11.13 -2.86
N PHE A 99 0.29 -11.05 -3.33
CA PHE A 99 -0.10 -11.55 -4.64
C PHE A 99 0.64 -10.83 -5.77
N GLU A 100 0.71 -9.50 -5.73
CA GLU A 100 1.41 -8.69 -6.73
C GLU A 100 2.92 -8.92 -6.74
N LEU A 101 3.55 -9.04 -5.56
CA LEU A 101 4.97 -9.41 -5.44
C LEU A 101 5.24 -10.77 -6.08
N LYS A 102 4.35 -11.75 -5.85
CA LYS A 102 4.46 -13.08 -6.47
C LYS A 102 4.27 -13.00 -7.98
N ARG A 103 3.33 -12.18 -8.46
CA ARG A 103 3.10 -11.95 -9.89
C ARG A 103 4.36 -11.39 -10.57
N LEU A 104 4.94 -10.33 -10.02
CA LEU A 104 6.16 -9.70 -10.52
C LEU A 104 7.35 -10.66 -10.52
N LYS A 105 7.51 -11.48 -9.47
CA LYS A 105 8.56 -12.50 -9.41
C LYS A 105 8.40 -13.54 -10.53
N ASN A 106 7.17 -13.98 -10.78
CA ASN A 106 6.90 -14.95 -11.85
C ASN A 106 7.12 -14.34 -13.24
N GLU A 107 6.76 -13.08 -13.44
CA GLU A 107 6.99 -12.34 -14.68
C GLU A 107 8.49 -12.20 -14.98
N LYS A 108 9.28 -11.76 -13.98
CA LYS A 108 10.74 -11.72 -14.08
C LYS A 108 11.33 -13.07 -14.47
N ASN A 109 10.88 -14.16 -13.86
CA ASN A 109 11.38 -15.50 -14.17
C ASN A 109 11.02 -15.92 -15.60
N ARG A 110 9.83 -15.56 -16.09
CA ARG A 110 9.42 -15.81 -17.48
C ARG A 110 10.32 -15.08 -18.46
N GLU A 111 10.64 -13.81 -18.20
CA GLU A 111 11.55 -13.04 -19.05
C GLU A 111 12.96 -13.62 -19.07
N ILE A 112 13.49 -14.02 -17.90
CA ILE A 112 14.81 -14.67 -17.81
C ILE A 112 14.83 -15.96 -18.63
N ASN A 113 13.82 -16.81 -18.48
CA ASN A 113 13.74 -18.07 -19.22
C ASN A 113 13.65 -17.83 -20.72
N LYS A 114 12.89 -16.81 -21.14
CA LYS A 114 12.80 -16.42 -22.55
C LYS A 114 14.16 -15.98 -23.11
N MET A 115 14.90 -15.15 -22.37
CA MET A 115 16.24 -14.73 -22.79
C MET A 115 17.23 -15.90 -22.88
N LEU A 116 17.13 -16.87 -21.96
CA LEU A 116 17.96 -18.08 -22.01
C LEU A 116 17.63 -18.92 -23.25
N GLU A 117 16.35 -19.12 -23.54
CA GLU A 117 15.89 -19.84 -24.73
C GLU A 117 16.35 -19.14 -26.02
N ASP A 118 16.27 -17.81 -26.09
CA ASP A 118 16.75 -17.01 -27.22
C ASP A 118 18.27 -17.18 -27.42
N LEU A 119 19.06 -17.18 -26.34
CA LEU A 119 20.50 -17.41 -26.39
C LEU A 119 20.86 -18.84 -26.81
N GLU A 120 20.18 -19.85 -26.28
CA GLU A 120 20.37 -21.25 -26.71
C GLU A 120 20.06 -21.43 -28.19
N ASN A 121 19.00 -20.78 -28.68
CA ASN A 121 18.65 -20.80 -30.09
C ASN A 121 19.67 -20.09 -30.97
N GLU A 122 20.31 -19.02 -30.51
CA GLU A 122 21.42 -18.38 -31.23
C GLU A 122 22.68 -19.25 -31.24
N ILE A 123 23.06 -19.84 -30.11
CA ILE A 123 24.23 -20.74 -30.04
C ILE A 123 24.05 -21.94 -30.97
N ASN A 124 22.89 -22.59 -30.95
CA ASN A 124 22.58 -23.71 -31.84
C ASN A 124 22.58 -23.33 -33.33
N LYS A 125 22.33 -22.06 -33.67
CA LYS A 125 22.47 -21.56 -35.05
C LYS A 125 23.93 -21.35 -35.46
N PHE A 126 24.84 -21.12 -34.52
CA PHE A 126 26.26 -20.95 -34.78
C PHE A 126 27.04 -22.28 -34.80
N GLU A 127 26.52 -23.32 -34.15
CA GLU A 127 27.11 -24.68 -34.16
C GLU A 127 26.71 -25.53 -35.39
N MET A 128 25.77 -25.05 -36.21
CA MET A 128 25.47 -25.57 -37.57
C MET A 128 26.26 -24.82 -38.65
#